data_AF-A0AA42YRH8-F1
#
_entry.id   AF-A0AA42YRH8-F1
#
_cell.length_a   1.000
_cell.length_b   1.000
_cell.length_c   1.000
_cell.angle_alpha   90.00
_cell.angle_beta   90.00
_cell.angle_gamma   90.00
#
_symmetry.space_group_name_H-M   'P 1'
#
loop_
_entity.id
_entity.type
_entity.pdbx_description
1 polymer ?
#
loop_
_entity_poly.entity_id
_entity_poly.type
_entity_poly.pdbx_seq_one_letter_code
_entity_poly.pdbx_strand_id
1 'polypeptide(L)' 'MTRVGIIGATGYAGAELVRILCGHPDIELTILTSRQYAGVKFDEIFPSMTGSVNLVCEALTIDKICDNAEVVFTA' A
#
# COMPACT_ATOMS: atom_id res chain seq x y z
N MET A 1 1.29 0.31 16.75
CA MET A 1 1.14 0.74 15.35
C MET A 1 0.20 -0.26 14.69
N THR A 2 -0.90 0.20 14.12
CA THR A 2 -1.89 -0.65 13.44
C THR A 2 -1.41 -0.95 12.03
N ARG A 3 -1.38 -2.24 11.66
CA ARG A 3 -0.95 -2.67 10.33
C ARG A 3 -2.08 -2.47 9.32
N VAL A 4 -1.82 -1.66 8.29
CA VAL A 4 -2.82 -1.30 7.29
C VAL A 4 -2.41 -1.78 5.91
N GLY A 5 -3.36 -2.42 5.24
CA GLY A 5 -3.28 -2.78 3.83
C GLY A 5 -4.11 -1.87 2.93
N ILE A 6 -3.66 -1.65 1.70
CA ILE A 6 -4.43 -0.94 0.67
C ILE A 6 -4.61 -1.85 -0.55
N ILE A 7 -5.86 -2.18 -0.85
CA ILE A 7 -6.23 -2.85 -2.09
C ILE A 7 -6.52 -1.78 -3.14
N GLY A 8 -5.87 -1.88 -4.31
CA GLY A 8 -5.98 -0.86 -5.35
C GLY A 8 -5.07 0.35 -5.12
N ALA A 9 -3.90 0.12 -4.52
CA ALA A 9 -2.98 1.19 -4.11
C ALA A 9 -2.54 2.11 -5.26
N THR A 10 -2.56 1.63 -6.51
CA THR A 10 -2.13 2.39 -7.69
C THR A 10 -3.25 3.17 -8.39
N GLY A 11 -4.50 3.11 -7.89
CA GLY A 11 -5.54 4.07 -8.27
C GLY A 11 -5.33 5.42 -7.56
N TYR A 12 -5.92 6.50 -8.05
CA TYR A 12 -5.71 7.83 -7.44
C TYR A 12 -6.15 7.90 -5.97
N ALA A 13 -7.27 7.25 -5.61
CA ALA A 13 -7.70 7.15 -4.22
C ALA A 13 -6.71 6.32 -3.38
N GLY A 14 -6.24 5.19 -3.92
CA GLY A 14 -5.21 4.36 -3.28
C GLY A 14 -3.90 5.11 -3.05
N ALA A 15 -3.45 5.89 -4.04
CA ALA A 15 -2.23 6.67 -3.94
C ALA A 15 -2.33 7.77 -2.89
N GLU A 16 -3.48 8.44 -2.78
CA GLU A 16 -3.72 9.42 -1.72
C GLU A 16 -3.79 8.77 -0.33
N LEU A 17 -4.39 7.57 -0.22
CA LEU A 17 -4.34 6.79 1.02
C LEU A 17 -2.89 6.48 1.40
N VAL A 18 -2.06 6.03 0.46
CA VAL A 18 -0.63 5.79 0.71
C VAL A 18 0.06 7.08 1.19
N ARG A 19 -0.17 8.20 0.50
CA ARG A 19 0.43 9.51 0.83
C ARG A 19 0.05 10.02 2.21
N ILE A 20 -1.20 9.83 2.61
CA ILE A 20 -1.69 10.28 3.93
C ILE A 20 -1.17 9.34 5.03
N LEU A 21 -1.25 8.02 4.80
CA LEU A 21 -1.01 7.02 5.85
C LEU A 21 0.48 6.73 6.08
N CYS A 22 1.36 6.92 5.09
CA CYS A 22 2.79 6.64 5.25
C CYS A 22 3.48 7.49 6.31
N GLY A 23 2.91 8.66 6.66
CA GLY A 23 3.41 9.54 7.70
C GLY A 23 2.60 9.54 9.00
N HIS A 24 1.62 8.64 9.14
CA HIS A 24 0.71 8.64 10.28
C HIS A 24 1.38 7.98 11.52
N PRO A 25 1.39 8.62 12.70
CA PRO A 25 2.18 8.18 13.85
C PRO A 25 1.79 6.81 14.40
N ASP A 26 0.52 6.42 14.25
CA ASP A 26 0.00 5.16 14.80
C ASP A 26 -0.24 4.07 13.74
N ILE A 27 0.14 4.29 12.47
CA ILE A 27 -0.15 3.37 11.36
C ILE A 27 1.15 2.93 10.69
N GLU A 28 1.20 1.65 10.34
CA GLU A 28 2.23 1.09 9.48
C GLU A 28 1.57 0.54 8.22
N LEU A 29 1.99 1.04 7.05
CA LEU A 29 1.59 0.43 5.78
C LEU A 29 2.40 -0.84 5.58
N THR A 30 1.72 -1.98 5.47
CA THR A 30 2.38 -3.30 5.42
C THR A 30 2.15 -4.03 4.11
N ILE A 31 1.07 -3.74 3.40
CA ILE A 31 0.77 -4.36 2.11
C ILE A 31 0.04 -3.40 1.17
N LEU A 32 0.57 -3.26 -0.03
CA LEU A 32 -0.05 -2.52 -1.12
C LEU A 32 -0.33 -3.50 -2.24
N THR A 33 -1.56 -3.55 -2.76
CA THR A 33 -1.86 -4.43 -3.89
C THR A 33 -2.23 -3.64 -5.14
N SER A 34 -1.81 -4.16 -6.28
CA SER A 34 -2.15 -3.64 -7.60
C SER A 34 -2.34 -4.78 -8.58
N ARG A 35 -3.35 -4.67 -9.46
CA ARG A 35 -3.56 -5.64 -10.54
C ARG A 35 -2.56 -5.45 -11.68
N GLN A 36 -2.20 -4.21 -11.98
CA GLN A 36 -1.38 -3.86 -13.14
C GLN A 36 0.12 -3.84 -12.81
N TYR A 37 0.48 -3.52 -11.56
CA TYR A 37 1.86 -3.24 -11.17
C TYR A 37 2.37 -4.18 -10.08
N ALA A 38 1.84 -5.41 -10.01
CA ALA A 38 2.36 -6.42 -9.09
C ALA A 38 3.86 -6.70 -9.37
N GLY A 39 4.67 -6.73 -8.31
CA GLY A 39 6.13 -6.87 -8.38
C GLY A 39 6.90 -5.56 -8.59
N VAL A 40 6.21 -4.43 -8.75
CA VAL A 40 6.83 -3.11 -8.96
C VAL A 40 6.83 -2.33 -7.64
N LYS A 41 7.92 -1.62 -7.33
CA LYS A 41 7.95 -0.73 -6.16
C LYS A 41 6.96 0.41 -6.32
N PHE A 42 6.33 0.80 -5.22
CA PHE A 42 5.32 1.86 -5.26
C PHE A 42 5.89 3.20 -5.74
N ASP A 43 7.10 3.54 -5.31
CA ASP A 43 7.79 4.79 -5.70
C ASP A 43 8.32 4.78 -7.15
N GLU A 44 8.47 3.61 -7.79
CA GLU A 44 8.71 3.53 -9.24
C GLU A 44 7.47 3.93 -10.06
N ILE A 45 6.28 3.73 -9.51
CA ILE A 45 5.00 4.11 -10.12
C ILE A 45 4.66 5.57 -9.81
N PHE A 46 4.91 6.00 -8.57
CA PHE A 46 4.72 7.37 -8.09
C PHE A 46 6.05 7.95 -7.57
N PRO A 47 6.91 8.50 -8.46
CA PRO A 47 8.23 9.02 -8.07
C PRO A 47 8.20 10.10 -6.98
N SER A 48 7.09 10.83 -6.83
CA SER A 48 6.88 11.80 -5.76
C SER A 48 6.90 11.18 -4.35
N MET A 49 6.77 9.86 -4.25
CA MET A 49 6.75 9.10 -2.99
C MET A 49 8.11 8.48 -2.63
N THR A 50 9.16 8.75 -3.41
CA THR A 50 10.53 8.26 -3.17
C THR A 50 10.97 8.54 -1.73
N GLY A 51 11.42 7.49 -1.03
CA GLY A 51 11.88 7.58 0.36
C GLY A 51 10.78 7.73 1.42
N SER A 52 9.52 7.88 1.01
CA SER A 52 8.36 7.90 1.92
C SER A 52 7.75 6.51 2.10
N VAL A 53 7.77 5.68 1.05
CA VAL A 53 7.25 4.30 1.07
C VAL A 53 8.15 3.39 0.25
N ASN A 54 8.67 2.33 0.87
CA ASN A 54 9.51 1.32 0.24
C ASN A 54 8.81 -0.05 0.19
N LEU A 55 7.56 -0.05 -0.28
CA LEU A 55 6.75 -1.26 -0.46
C LEU A 55 6.67 -1.64 -1.94
N VAL A 56 6.69 -2.94 -2.20
CA VAL A 56 6.43 -3.51 -3.52
C VAL A 56 4.93 -3.78 -3.63
N CYS A 57 4.32 -3.36 -4.73
CA CYS A 57 2.93 -3.71 -5.00
C CYS A 57 2.80 -5.21 -5.21
N GLU A 58 1.82 -5.82 -4.57
CA GLU A 58 1.58 -7.26 -4.65
C GLU A 58 0.32 -7.59 -5.47
N ALA A 59 0.29 -8.81 -6.01
CA ALA A 59 -0.95 -9.37 -6.49
C ALA A 59 -1.87 -9.65 -5.28
N LEU A 60 -3.16 -9.35 -5.42
CA LEU A 60 -4.13 -9.56 -4.36
C LEU A 60 -4.30 -11.07 -4.08
N THR A 61 -3.99 -11.48 -2.85
CA THR A 61 -4.35 -12.79 -2.30
C THR A 61 -4.87 -12.58 -0.88
N ILE A 62 -5.91 -13.32 -0.51
CA ILE A 62 -6.56 -13.12 0.79
C ILE A 62 -5.62 -13.49 1.94
N ASP A 63 -4.87 -14.58 1.81
CA ASP A 63 -3.91 -15.03 2.83
C ASP A 63 -2.90 -13.94 3.17
N LYS A 64 -2.27 -13.33 2.14
CA LYS A 64 -1.31 -12.24 2.37
C LYS A 64 -1.94 -11.01 3.02
N ILE A 65 -3.18 -10.69 2.67
CA ILE A 65 -3.89 -9.57 3.32
C ILE A 65 -4.10 -9.88 4.80
N CYS A 66 -4.60 -11.08 5.14
CA CYS A 66 -4.83 -11.50 6.51
C CYS A 66 -3.53 -11.61 7.33
N ASP A 67 -2.44 -12.07 6.71
CA ASP A 67 -1.15 -12.21 7.38
C ASP A 67 -0.52 -10.84 7.69
N ASN A 68 -0.72 -9.86 6.82
CA ASN A 68 0.02 -8.59 6.86
C ASN A 68 -0.78 -7.39 7.36
N ALA A 69 -2.12 -7.41 7.38
CA ALA A 69 -2.94 -6.25 7.74
C ALA A 69 -4.04 -6.58 8.76
N GLU A 70 -4.27 -5.66 9.69
CA GLU A 70 -5.38 -5.69 10.65
C GLU A 70 -6.59 -4.90 10.12
N VAL A 71 -6.32 -3.85 9.35
CA VAL A 71 -7.32 -3.02 8.68
C VAL A 71 -6.96 -2.91 7.21
N VAL A 72 -7.97 -2.94 6.34
CA VAL A 72 -7.78 -2.87 4.89
C VAL A 72 -8.68 -1.81 4.30
N PHE A 73 -8.11 -0.92 3.49
CA PHE A 73 -8.85 -0.04 2.61
C PHE A 73 -9.00 -0.67 1.23
N THR A 74 -10.20 -0.61 0.65
CA THR A 74 -10.48 -1.06 -0.72
C THR A 74 -10.78 0.14 -1.60
N ALA A 75 -9.88 0.45 -2.54
CA ALA A 75 -9.92 1.62 -3.41
C ALA A 75 -9.98 1.24 -4.90
#